data_AF-A0A8S0W5X8-F1
#
_entry.id   AF-A0A8S0W5X8-F1
#
_cell.length_a   1.000
_cell.length_b   1.000
_cell.length_c   1.000
_cell.angle_alpha   90.00
_cell.angle_beta   90.00
_cell.angle_gamma   90.00
#
_symmetry.space_group_name_H-M   'P 1'
#
loop_
_entity.id
_entity.type
_entity.pdbx_description
1 polymer ?
#
loop_
_entity_poly.entity_id
_entity_poly.type
_entity_poly.pdbx_seq_one_letter_code
_entity_poly.pdbx_strand_id
1 'polypeptide(L)'
;MDPAVLVENLRVLTVIKRIDLAATVVFLWDYFLTFGMEVEHIWASKWTIVKALFLIQRYIPFIDIMGLGMYISFGENISETRCTRLNYAWKSFSIVGVVTSEAVLCFRVWAVWNRKKSMAFLLAILFAGSWIPAIALLMVFVKTIKYVALPPPFLGCIVAAADESSSFEFFLAWDTVMLLLMLTATLRSYQRSGRTALFKIVYGEGIIYYVYLFLISLINIILNHNTSIPIPYRFIAVSMIRSLHTILPSRALLHLRSQIKQGYLSGLTSIEMESGSKAQAGGRKSRNFTGIKIALPAGAGSSTIATEA
;
A
#
# COMPACT_ATOMS: atom_id res chain seq x y z
N MET A 1 -1.04 18.74 -40.48
CA MET A 1 -1.22 18.82 -39.02
C MET A 1 -0.67 20.17 -38.60
N ASP A 2 -1.45 20.97 -37.87
CA ASP A 2 -0.99 22.30 -37.40
C ASP A 2 0.24 22.10 -36.47
N PRO A 3 1.37 22.80 -36.71
CA PRO A 3 2.55 22.71 -35.86
C PRO A 3 2.28 23.01 -34.38
N ALA A 4 1.29 23.86 -34.05
CA ALA A 4 0.92 24.13 -32.66
C ALA A 4 0.36 22.88 -31.96
N VAL A 5 -0.53 22.14 -32.65
CA VAL A 5 -1.15 20.90 -32.16
C VAL A 5 -0.09 19.79 -32.01
N LEU A 6 0.89 19.74 -32.91
CA LEU A 6 1.99 18.79 -32.80
C LEU A 6 2.86 19.08 -31.56
N VAL A 7 3.23 20.33 -31.32
CA VAL A 7 4.04 20.72 -30.14
C VAL A 7 3.31 20.42 -28.84
N GLU A 8 2.00 20.67 -28.78
CA GLU A 8 1.20 20.36 -27.60
C GLU A 8 1.19 18.85 -27.30
N ASN A 9 0.93 18.01 -28.31
CA ASN A 9 0.96 16.55 -28.17
C ASN A 9 2.33 16.04 -27.70
N LEU A 10 3.42 16.59 -28.22
CA LEU A 10 4.78 16.24 -27.78
C LEU A 10 5.07 16.62 -26.33
N ARG A 11 4.53 17.75 -25.86
CA ARG A 11 4.61 18.14 -24.44
C ARG A 11 3.88 17.12 -23.58
N VAL A 12 2.65 16.73 -23.96
CA VAL A 12 1.85 15.73 -23.24
C VAL A 12 2.63 14.43 -23.06
N LEU A 13 3.18 13.91 -24.17
CA LEU A 13 3.99 12.69 -24.18
C LEU A 13 5.19 12.80 -23.23
N THR A 14 5.88 13.93 -23.25
CA THR A 14 7.05 14.16 -22.40
C THR A 14 6.67 14.17 -20.92
N VAL A 15 5.56 14.81 -20.55
CA VAL A 15 5.11 14.86 -19.15
C VAL A 15 4.70 13.48 -18.66
N ILE A 16 3.93 12.71 -19.45
CA ILE A 16 3.53 11.34 -19.09
C ILE A 16 4.77 10.47 -18.82
N LYS A 17 5.73 10.45 -19.75
CA LYS A 17 6.96 9.64 -19.62
C LYS A 17 7.79 10.03 -18.40
N ARG A 18 7.88 11.33 -18.09
CA ARG A 18 8.59 11.81 -16.89
C ARG A 18 7.89 11.36 -15.61
N ILE A 19 6.57 11.34 -15.60
CA ILE A 19 5.80 10.89 -14.44
C ILE A 19 5.91 9.38 -14.26
N ASP A 20 5.87 8.59 -15.35
CA ASP A 20 6.11 7.14 -15.30
C ASP A 20 7.50 6.82 -14.76
N LEU A 21 8.52 7.55 -15.23
CA LEU A 21 9.89 7.42 -14.74
C LEU A 21 9.98 7.81 -13.26
N ALA A 22 9.39 8.93 -12.87
CA ALA A 22 9.38 9.38 -11.48
C ALA A 22 8.68 8.39 -10.55
N ALA A 23 7.54 7.85 -10.97
CA ALA A 23 6.79 6.83 -10.25
C ALA A 23 7.65 5.56 -10.05
N THR A 24 8.34 5.11 -11.11
CA THR A 24 9.26 3.97 -11.05
C THR A 24 10.42 4.21 -10.09
N VAL A 25 11.06 5.38 -10.17
CA VAL A 25 12.18 5.75 -9.31
C VAL A 25 11.75 5.83 -7.85
N VAL A 26 10.60 6.45 -7.56
CA VAL A 26 10.06 6.57 -6.20
C VAL A 26 9.73 5.19 -5.63
N PHE A 27 9.15 4.29 -6.43
CA PHE A 27 8.92 2.90 -6.02
C PHE A 27 10.24 2.18 -5.69
N LEU A 28 11.23 2.21 -6.57
CA LEU A 28 12.51 1.53 -6.35
C LEU A 28 13.24 2.11 -5.13
N TRP A 29 13.28 3.42 -5.01
CA TRP A 29 13.84 4.12 -3.87
C TRP A 29 13.20 3.66 -2.55
N ASP A 30 11.87 3.64 -2.49
CA ASP A 30 11.15 3.14 -1.33
C ASP A 30 11.44 1.67 -1.04
N TYR A 31 11.46 0.84 -2.09
CA TYR A 31 11.72 -0.58 -1.97
C TYR A 31 13.07 -0.84 -1.30
N PHE A 32 14.15 -0.23 -1.80
CA PHE A 32 15.49 -0.41 -1.25
C PHE A 32 15.62 0.13 0.18
N LEU A 33 15.02 1.28 0.48
CA LEU A 33 15.04 1.84 1.84
C LEU A 33 14.37 0.92 2.87
N THR A 34 13.33 0.21 2.47
CA THR A 34 12.51 -0.60 3.39
C THR A 34 12.80 -2.10 3.31
N PHE A 35 13.70 -2.53 2.41
CA PHE A 35 14.09 -3.93 2.24
C PHE A 35 14.72 -4.54 3.50
N GLY A 36 15.56 -3.80 4.22
CA GLY A 36 16.15 -4.29 5.48
C GLY A 36 15.09 -4.66 6.53
N MET A 37 14.08 -3.79 6.70
CA MET A 37 12.93 -4.06 7.57
C MET A 37 12.09 -5.24 7.07
N GLU A 38 11.97 -5.42 5.76
CA GLU A 38 11.26 -6.55 5.17
C GLU A 38 11.94 -7.88 5.55
N VAL A 39 13.25 -7.99 5.36
CA VAL A 39 14.04 -9.17 5.73
C VAL A 39 13.89 -9.48 7.22
N GLU A 40 14.01 -8.45 8.06
CA GLU A 40 13.94 -8.62 9.52
C GLU A 40 12.54 -9.03 10.02
N HIS A 41 11.47 -8.47 9.44
CA HIS A 41 10.12 -8.59 10.01
C HIS A 41 9.18 -9.50 9.24
N ILE A 42 9.44 -9.80 7.97
CA ILE A 42 8.55 -10.58 7.11
C ILE A 42 9.12 -11.95 6.81
N TRP A 43 10.40 -12.07 6.46
CA TRP A 43 10.97 -13.32 5.94
C TRP A 43 10.92 -14.45 6.96
N ALA A 44 11.42 -14.23 8.17
CA ALA A 44 11.40 -15.20 9.26
C ALA A 44 10.00 -15.41 9.90
N SER A 45 9.01 -14.58 9.55
CA SER A 45 7.66 -14.68 10.15
C SER A 45 6.84 -15.83 9.55
N LYS A 46 5.95 -16.42 10.37
CA LYS A 46 5.03 -17.48 9.95
C LYS A 46 4.19 -17.06 8.75
N TRP A 47 3.89 -18.00 7.86
CA TRP A 47 2.98 -17.77 6.73
C TRP A 47 1.58 -17.45 7.23
N THR A 48 1.06 -16.30 6.78
CA THR A 48 -0.27 -15.78 7.10
C THR A 48 -0.84 -15.12 5.85
N ILE A 49 -2.16 -14.97 5.79
CA ILE A 49 -2.83 -14.28 4.67
C ILE A 49 -2.23 -12.87 4.48
N VAL A 50 -1.99 -12.14 5.56
CA VAL A 50 -1.38 -10.80 5.50
C VAL A 50 0.04 -10.83 4.91
N LYS A 51 0.86 -11.84 5.23
CA LYS A 51 2.19 -12.01 4.62
C LYS A 51 2.09 -12.28 3.12
N ALA A 52 1.17 -13.15 2.70
CA ALA A 52 0.96 -13.44 1.28
C ALA A 52 0.51 -12.19 0.51
N LEU A 53 -0.50 -11.48 1.01
CA LEU A 53 -0.98 -10.22 0.41
C LEU A 53 0.13 -9.18 0.33
N PHE A 54 0.90 -9.01 1.41
CA PHE A 54 2.03 -8.09 1.44
C PHE A 54 3.06 -8.42 0.36
N LEU A 55 3.47 -9.69 0.22
CA LEU A 55 4.45 -10.07 -0.80
C LEU A 55 3.90 -9.86 -2.22
N ILE A 56 2.64 -10.20 -2.47
CA ILE A 56 2.03 -10.00 -3.78
C ILE A 56 2.02 -8.50 -4.15
N GLN A 57 1.46 -7.64 -3.30
CA GLN A 57 1.40 -6.20 -3.60
C GLN A 57 2.77 -5.51 -3.66
N ARG A 58 3.77 -6.08 -2.97
CA ARG A 58 5.14 -5.56 -2.89
C ARG A 58 5.95 -5.85 -4.15
N TYR A 59 5.79 -7.05 -4.72
CA TYR A 59 6.62 -7.51 -5.83
C TYR A 59 5.96 -7.37 -7.21
N ILE A 60 4.62 -7.29 -7.31
CA ILE A 60 3.94 -6.97 -8.58
C ILE A 60 4.49 -5.70 -9.28
N PRO A 61 4.78 -4.58 -8.58
CA PRO A 61 5.45 -3.38 -9.13
C PRO A 61 6.65 -3.63 -10.04
N PHE A 62 7.44 -4.69 -9.81
CA PHE A 62 8.56 -5.03 -10.69
C PHE A 62 8.08 -5.53 -12.07
N ILE A 63 6.88 -6.10 -12.14
CA ILE A 63 6.28 -6.61 -13.37
C ILE A 63 5.49 -5.50 -14.06
N ASP A 64 4.52 -4.87 -13.38
CA ASP A 64 3.65 -3.86 -14.00
C ASP A 64 4.36 -2.53 -14.22
N ILE A 65 4.99 -1.93 -13.20
CA ILE A 65 5.63 -0.62 -13.35
C ILE A 65 6.97 -0.73 -14.09
N MET A 66 7.92 -1.49 -13.53
CA MET A 66 9.29 -1.54 -14.05
C MET A 66 9.39 -2.33 -15.36
N GLY A 67 8.66 -3.43 -15.50
CA GLY A 67 8.67 -4.24 -16.72
C GLY A 67 7.76 -3.68 -17.80
N LEU A 68 6.45 -3.83 -17.61
CA LEU A 68 5.45 -3.50 -18.63
C LEU A 68 5.31 -2.00 -18.85
N GLY A 69 5.23 -1.19 -17.80
CA GLY A 69 5.05 0.26 -17.86
C GLY A 69 6.20 0.96 -18.56
N MET A 70 7.44 0.68 -18.13
CA MET A 70 8.62 1.24 -18.79
C MET A 70 8.73 0.80 -20.26
N TYR A 71 8.40 -0.45 -20.57
CA TYR A 71 8.39 -0.92 -21.97
C TYR A 71 7.27 -0.25 -22.80
N ILE A 72 6.10 0.00 -22.23
CA ILE A 72 5.01 0.74 -22.88
C ILE A 72 5.43 2.19 -23.17
N SER A 73 6.13 2.85 -22.24
CA SER A 73 6.50 4.26 -22.35
C SER A 73 7.77 4.53 -23.17
N PHE A 74 8.70 3.56 -23.23
CA PHE A 74 10.01 3.73 -23.86
C PHE A 74 10.39 2.65 -24.89
N GLY A 75 9.55 1.65 -25.15
CA GLY A 75 9.87 0.60 -26.12
C GLY A 75 9.88 1.11 -27.56
N GLU A 76 10.78 0.56 -28.37
CA GLU A 76 10.91 0.88 -29.78
C GLU A 76 10.08 -0.06 -30.66
N ASN A 77 9.66 0.42 -31.84
CA ASN A 77 9.01 -0.38 -32.89
C ASN A 77 7.84 -1.26 -32.38
N ILE A 78 7.01 -0.71 -31.50
CA ILE A 78 5.84 -1.41 -30.95
C ILE A 78 4.72 -1.35 -31.99
N SER A 79 4.18 -2.50 -32.41
CA SER A 79 2.96 -2.52 -33.22
C SER A 79 1.73 -2.19 -32.38
N GLU A 80 0.67 -1.65 -32.99
CA GLU A 80 -0.58 -1.31 -32.28
C GLU A 80 -1.19 -2.51 -31.53
N THR A 81 -1.18 -3.69 -32.16
CA THR A 81 -1.65 -4.93 -31.53
C THR A 81 -0.80 -5.30 -30.30
N ARG A 82 0.52 -5.12 -30.38
CA ARG A 82 1.42 -5.40 -29.26
C ARG A 82 1.24 -4.38 -28.14
N CYS A 83 1.13 -3.09 -28.46
CA CYS A 83 0.83 -2.04 -27.48
C CYS A 83 -0.47 -2.34 -26.73
N THR A 84 -1.52 -2.72 -27.46
CA THR A 84 -2.82 -3.08 -26.89
C THR A 84 -2.67 -4.24 -25.90
N ARG A 85 -2.03 -5.34 -26.30
CA ARG A 85 -1.81 -6.51 -25.43
C ARG A 85 -0.98 -6.17 -24.18
N LEU A 86 0.07 -5.36 -24.34
CA LEU A 86 0.91 -4.91 -23.23
C LEU A 86 0.11 -4.08 -22.23
N ASN A 87 -0.72 -3.16 -22.72
CA ASN A 87 -1.58 -2.35 -21.86
C ASN A 87 -2.64 -3.19 -21.13
N TYR A 88 -3.23 -4.20 -21.79
CA TYR A 88 -4.11 -5.16 -21.13
C TYR A 88 -3.38 -5.89 -20.00
N ALA A 89 -2.18 -6.42 -20.27
CA ALA A 89 -1.37 -7.10 -19.26
C ALA A 89 -1.01 -6.15 -18.11
N TRP A 90 -0.56 -4.93 -18.41
CA TRP A 90 -0.21 -3.91 -17.43
C TRP A 90 -1.38 -3.60 -16.50
N LYS A 91 -2.58 -3.41 -17.04
CA LYS A 91 -3.80 -3.18 -16.24
C LYS A 91 -4.17 -4.39 -15.40
N SER A 92 -4.04 -5.61 -15.92
CA SER A 92 -4.31 -6.83 -15.17
C SER A 92 -3.35 -7.03 -14.00
N PHE A 93 -2.06 -6.76 -14.16
CA PHE A 93 -1.14 -6.81 -13.02
C PHE A 93 -1.38 -5.65 -12.04
N SER A 94 -1.66 -4.45 -12.56
CA SER A 94 -1.97 -3.29 -11.74
C SER A 94 -3.20 -3.52 -10.87
N ILE A 95 -4.28 -4.10 -11.40
CA ILE A 95 -5.50 -4.35 -10.63
C ILE A 95 -5.27 -5.36 -9.52
N VAL A 96 -4.51 -6.44 -9.78
CA VAL A 96 -4.15 -7.42 -8.75
C VAL A 96 -3.33 -6.74 -7.66
N GLY A 97 -2.37 -5.90 -8.05
CA GLY A 97 -1.56 -5.14 -7.11
C GLY A 97 -2.37 -4.18 -6.24
N VAL A 98 -3.32 -3.43 -6.83
CA VAL A 98 -4.17 -2.50 -6.07
C VAL A 98 -5.13 -3.27 -5.15
N VAL A 99 -5.82 -4.30 -5.64
CA VAL A 99 -6.74 -5.13 -4.81
C VAL A 99 -6.01 -5.72 -3.60
N THR A 100 -4.79 -6.21 -3.80
CA THR A 100 -3.99 -6.81 -2.72
C THR A 100 -3.47 -5.76 -1.74
N SER A 101 -3.05 -4.59 -2.22
CA SER A 101 -2.73 -3.41 -1.39
C SER A 101 -3.90 -2.99 -0.49
N GLU A 102 -5.09 -2.88 -1.07
CA GLU A 102 -6.31 -2.48 -0.36
C GLU A 102 -6.74 -3.53 0.66
N ALA A 103 -6.59 -4.82 0.33
CA ALA A 103 -6.81 -5.89 1.29
C ALA A 103 -5.86 -5.77 2.51
N VAL A 104 -4.58 -5.41 2.33
CA VAL A 104 -3.66 -5.16 3.45
C VAL A 104 -4.18 -4.03 4.35
N LEU A 105 -4.70 -2.96 3.76
CA LEU A 105 -5.31 -1.84 4.50
C LEU A 105 -6.61 -2.25 5.22
N CYS A 106 -7.43 -3.14 4.65
CA CYS A 106 -8.57 -3.75 5.35
C CYS A 106 -8.15 -4.52 6.59
N PHE A 107 -7.14 -5.37 6.47
CA PHE A 107 -6.62 -6.13 7.60
C PHE A 107 -6.12 -5.20 8.72
N ARG A 108 -5.55 -4.05 8.36
CA ARG A 108 -5.17 -3.02 9.32
C ARG A 108 -6.38 -2.42 10.03
N VAL A 109 -7.43 -2.01 9.32
CA VAL A 109 -8.67 -1.50 9.94
C VAL A 109 -9.25 -2.53 10.90
N TRP A 110 -9.32 -3.79 10.47
CA TRP A 110 -9.81 -4.88 11.30
C TRP A 110 -8.99 -5.06 12.59
N ALA A 111 -7.65 -4.97 12.49
CA ALA A 111 -6.76 -5.06 13.65
C ALA A 111 -7.00 -3.90 14.63
N VAL A 112 -7.16 -2.67 14.11
CA VAL A 112 -7.43 -1.47 14.91
C VAL A 112 -8.80 -1.55 15.63
N TRP A 113 -9.78 -2.22 15.02
CA TRP A 113 -11.09 -2.49 15.61
C TRP A 113 -11.11 -3.72 16.53
N ASN A 114 -9.97 -4.02 17.16
CA ASN A 114 -9.77 -5.12 18.11
C ASN A 114 -10.16 -6.50 17.55
N ARG A 115 -9.94 -6.72 16.24
CA ARG A 115 -10.18 -8.00 15.55
C ARG A 115 -11.59 -8.59 15.74
N LYS A 116 -12.60 -7.75 15.96
CA LYS A 116 -13.99 -8.21 16.13
C LYS A 116 -14.47 -8.91 14.85
N LYS A 117 -15.06 -10.10 14.98
CA LYS A 117 -15.59 -10.88 13.83
C LYS A 117 -16.67 -10.14 13.06
N SER A 118 -17.50 -9.35 13.75
CA SER A 118 -18.51 -8.51 13.09
C SER A 118 -17.90 -7.46 12.16
N MET A 119 -16.76 -6.87 12.55
CA MET A 119 -16.04 -5.92 11.70
C MET A 119 -15.38 -6.62 10.51
N ALA A 120 -14.85 -7.83 10.68
CA ALA A 120 -14.34 -8.61 9.55
C ALA A 120 -15.45 -8.90 8.52
N PHE A 121 -16.63 -9.31 8.98
CA PHE A 121 -17.78 -9.57 8.11
C PHE A 121 -18.25 -8.31 7.37
N LEU A 122 -18.37 -7.18 8.10
CA LEU A 122 -18.71 -5.90 7.50
C LEU A 122 -17.70 -5.48 6.43
N LEU A 123 -16.40 -5.52 6.75
CA LEU A 123 -15.33 -5.17 5.80
C LEU A 123 -15.33 -6.09 4.58
N ALA A 124 -15.58 -7.39 4.75
CA ALA A 124 -15.64 -8.33 3.63
C ALA A 124 -16.82 -8.02 2.69
N ILE A 125 -18.00 -7.72 3.24
CA ILE A 125 -19.17 -7.32 2.45
C ILE A 125 -18.90 -6.02 1.71
N LEU A 126 -18.39 -5.00 2.40
CA LEU A 126 -18.08 -3.71 1.77
C LEU A 126 -17.01 -3.85 0.70
N PHE A 127 -15.97 -4.63 0.96
CA PHE A 127 -14.90 -4.89 0.00
C PHE A 127 -15.46 -5.56 -1.26
N ALA A 128 -16.23 -6.64 -1.11
CA ALA A 128 -16.86 -7.30 -2.26
C ALA A 128 -17.85 -6.37 -2.98
N GLY A 129 -18.69 -5.65 -2.24
CA GLY A 129 -19.69 -4.73 -2.78
C GLY A 129 -19.11 -3.52 -3.51
N SER A 130 -17.89 -3.09 -3.18
CA SER A 130 -17.19 -2.01 -3.90
C SER A 130 -16.31 -2.54 -5.04
N TRP A 131 -15.50 -3.58 -4.79
CA TRP A 131 -14.50 -4.05 -5.74
C TRP A 131 -15.08 -4.87 -6.89
N ILE A 132 -16.09 -5.71 -6.66
CA ILE A 132 -16.70 -6.51 -7.73
C ILE A 132 -17.32 -5.62 -8.83
N PRO A 133 -18.20 -4.65 -8.52
CA PRO A 133 -18.74 -3.77 -9.56
C PRO A 133 -17.68 -2.86 -10.17
N ALA A 134 -16.72 -2.35 -9.37
CA ALA A 134 -15.62 -1.55 -9.90
C ALA A 134 -14.80 -2.31 -10.95
N ILE A 135 -14.43 -3.56 -10.67
CA ILE A 135 -13.69 -4.42 -11.61
C ILE A 135 -14.54 -4.70 -12.86
N ALA A 136 -15.84 -5.00 -12.70
CA ALA A 136 -16.72 -5.25 -13.84
C ALA A 136 -16.82 -4.04 -14.78
N LEU A 137 -17.05 -2.84 -14.23
CA LEU A 137 -17.10 -1.59 -14.98
C LEU A 137 -15.75 -1.25 -15.63
N LEU A 138 -14.65 -1.48 -14.89
CA LEU A 138 -13.30 -1.31 -15.43
C LEU A 138 -13.06 -2.25 -16.62
N MET A 139 -13.49 -3.51 -16.55
CA MET A 139 -13.33 -4.46 -17.66
C MET A 139 -14.10 -4.06 -18.91
N VAL A 140 -15.27 -3.42 -18.75
CA VAL A 140 -16.02 -2.82 -19.87
C VAL A 140 -15.26 -1.62 -20.41
N PHE A 141 -14.85 -0.69 -19.54
CA PHE A 141 -14.12 0.51 -19.91
C PHE A 141 -12.80 0.22 -20.63
N VAL A 142 -12.03 -0.79 -20.19
CA VAL A 142 -10.76 -1.13 -20.81
C VAL A 142 -10.93 -1.53 -22.28
N LYS A 143 -12.09 -2.09 -22.67
CA LYS A 143 -12.39 -2.46 -24.07
C LYS A 143 -12.68 -1.25 -24.96
N THR A 144 -13.09 -0.12 -24.39
CA THR A 144 -13.38 1.11 -25.15
C THR A 144 -12.10 1.88 -25.49
N ILE A 145 -11.01 1.63 -24.74
CA ILE A 145 -9.74 2.32 -24.92
C ILE A 145 -9.08 1.94 -26.24
N LYS A 146 -8.71 2.97 -27.01
CA LYS A 146 -7.92 2.85 -28.24
C LYS A 146 -6.49 3.27 -27.97
N TYR A 147 -5.57 2.41 -28.38
CA TYR A 147 -4.13 2.61 -28.23
C TYR A 147 -3.49 2.87 -29.58
N VAL A 148 -2.56 3.81 -29.60
CA VAL A 148 -1.78 4.15 -30.80
C VAL A 148 -0.30 4.04 -30.47
N ALA A 149 0.43 3.31 -31.32
CA ALA A 149 1.88 3.25 -31.27
C ALA A 149 2.48 4.54 -31.86
N LEU A 150 3.52 5.05 -31.22
CA LEU A 150 4.17 6.27 -31.68
C LEU A 150 5.12 5.94 -32.86
N PRO A 151 5.09 6.74 -33.95
CA PRO A 151 6.00 6.55 -35.08
C PRO A 151 7.43 6.96 -34.70
N PRO A 152 8.47 6.34 -35.27
CA PRO A 152 9.85 6.78 -35.10
C PRO A 152 10.01 8.28 -35.45
N PRO A 153 10.78 9.07 -34.67
CA PRO A 153 11.69 8.70 -33.57
C PRO A 153 11.02 8.62 -32.19
N PHE A 154 9.70 8.73 -32.09
CA PHE A 154 9.00 8.71 -30.82
C PHE A 154 8.77 7.28 -30.33
N LEU A 155 9.15 7.02 -29.07
CA LEU A 155 9.07 5.69 -28.47
C LEU A 155 7.75 5.44 -27.73
N GLY A 156 7.36 4.19 -27.61
CA GLY A 156 6.23 3.77 -26.78
C GLY A 156 4.86 3.87 -27.43
N CYS A 157 3.82 3.84 -26.60
CA CYS A 157 2.44 4.00 -27.06
C CYS A 157 1.54 4.73 -26.06
N ILE A 158 0.45 5.30 -26.56
CA ILE A 158 -0.47 6.13 -25.78
C ILE A 158 -1.94 5.76 -25.96
N VAL A 159 -2.75 6.24 -25.02
CA VAL A 159 -4.21 6.26 -25.11
C VAL A 159 -4.62 7.36 -26.08
N ALA A 160 -5.20 6.97 -27.23
CA ALA A 160 -5.70 7.90 -28.23
C ALA A 160 -7.17 8.28 -27.99
N ALA A 161 -7.97 7.33 -27.53
CA ALA A 161 -9.37 7.56 -27.19
C ALA A 161 -9.80 6.62 -26.07
N ALA A 162 -10.78 7.05 -25.28
CA ALA A 162 -11.38 6.30 -24.21
C ALA A 162 -12.79 6.88 -23.95
N ASP A 163 -13.76 6.02 -23.70
CA ASP A 163 -15.08 6.48 -23.25
C ASP A 163 -15.02 6.97 -21.79
N GLU A 164 -16.08 7.58 -21.29
CA GLU A 164 -16.16 7.91 -19.86
C GLU A 164 -16.30 6.63 -19.02
N SER A 165 -15.67 6.60 -17.84
CA SER A 165 -15.71 5.45 -16.95
C SER A 165 -16.23 5.83 -15.59
N SER A 166 -17.36 5.23 -15.21
CA SER A 166 -17.90 5.33 -13.85
C SER A 166 -17.22 4.37 -12.84
N SER A 167 -16.08 3.78 -13.18
CA SER A 167 -15.37 2.83 -12.30
C SER A 167 -14.56 3.54 -11.20
N PHE A 168 -14.13 4.77 -11.45
CA PHE A 168 -13.24 5.50 -10.54
C PHE A 168 -13.96 5.99 -9.28
N GLU A 169 -15.27 6.20 -9.36
CA GLU A 169 -16.15 6.68 -8.30
C GLU A 169 -16.25 5.62 -7.19
N PHE A 170 -16.23 4.35 -7.57
CA PHE A 170 -16.18 3.24 -6.61
C PHE A 170 -14.87 3.22 -5.83
N PHE A 171 -13.74 3.56 -6.44
CA PHE A 171 -12.46 3.68 -5.73
C PHE A 171 -12.47 4.84 -4.73
N LEU A 172 -12.97 6.01 -5.14
CA LEU A 172 -13.12 7.14 -4.24
C LEU A 172 -14.08 6.84 -3.08
N ALA A 173 -15.21 6.19 -3.36
CA ALA A 173 -16.17 5.78 -2.34
C ALA A 173 -15.53 4.80 -1.34
N TRP A 174 -14.76 3.83 -1.84
CA TRP A 174 -14.01 2.88 -1.02
C TRP A 174 -12.99 3.58 -0.11
N ASP A 175 -12.16 4.46 -0.66
CA ASP A 175 -11.15 5.21 0.10
C ASP A 175 -11.80 6.10 1.16
N THR A 176 -12.95 6.70 0.83
CA THR A 176 -13.75 7.49 1.78
C THR A 176 -14.24 6.63 2.94
N VAL A 177 -14.81 5.46 2.67
CA VAL A 177 -15.26 4.52 3.70
C VAL A 177 -14.10 4.10 4.60
N MET A 178 -12.96 3.74 4.02
CA MET A 178 -11.77 3.33 4.76
C MET A 178 -11.20 4.45 5.62
N LEU A 179 -11.14 5.67 5.09
CA LEU A 179 -10.73 6.87 5.83
C LEU A 179 -11.67 7.15 7.00
N LEU A 180 -12.99 7.08 6.80
CA LEU A 180 -13.97 7.28 7.86
C LEU A 180 -13.88 6.20 8.95
N LEU A 181 -13.70 4.93 8.58
CA LEU A 181 -13.52 3.83 9.54
C LEU A 181 -12.24 4.00 10.37
N MET A 182 -11.16 4.49 9.77
CA MET A 182 -9.91 4.79 10.48
C MET A 182 -10.02 6.04 11.35
N LEU A 183 -10.68 7.09 10.86
CA LEU A 183 -10.90 8.32 11.60
C LEU A 183 -11.76 8.06 12.84
N THR A 184 -12.87 7.34 12.68
CA THR A 184 -13.75 6.98 13.80
C THR A 184 -13.03 6.10 14.82
N ALA A 185 -12.20 5.14 14.39
CA ALA A 185 -11.38 4.36 15.30
C ALA A 185 -10.38 5.20 16.08
N THR A 186 -9.73 6.15 15.38
CA THR A 186 -8.76 7.10 15.96
C THR A 186 -9.42 7.96 17.02
N LEU A 187 -10.57 8.58 16.71
CA LEU A 187 -11.29 9.43 17.65
C LEU A 187 -11.78 8.66 18.88
N ARG A 188 -12.32 7.45 18.68
CA ARG A 188 -12.76 6.59 19.80
C ARG A 188 -11.62 6.18 20.71
N SER A 189 -10.45 5.86 20.13
CA SER A 189 -9.28 5.50 20.93
C SER A 189 -8.69 6.70 21.66
N TYR A 190 -8.69 7.89 21.04
CA TYR A 190 -8.25 9.14 21.67
C TYR A 190 -9.08 9.45 22.92
N GLN A 191 -10.41 9.33 22.82
CA GLN A 191 -11.34 9.58 23.92
C GLN A 191 -11.15 8.61 25.09
N ARG A 192 -10.78 7.35 24.84
CA ARG A 192 -10.67 6.31 25.87
C ARG A 192 -9.29 6.23 26.52
N SER A 193 -8.23 6.46 25.77
CA SER A 193 -6.86 6.11 26.19
C SER A 193 -5.92 7.32 26.27
N GLY A 194 -6.37 8.52 25.87
CA GLY A 194 -5.54 9.72 25.87
C GLY A 194 -4.35 9.66 24.90
N ARG A 195 -3.37 10.56 25.08
CA ARG A 195 -2.19 10.72 24.22
C ARG A 195 -1.05 9.75 24.61
N THR A 196 -1.20 8.46 24.37
CA THR A 196 -0.07 7.50 24.52
C THR A 196 0.83 7.49 23.28
N ALA A 197 2.10 7.12 23.44
CA ALA A 197 3.03 6.99 22.31
C ALA A 197 2.55 5.97 21.27
N LEU A 198 1.99 4.83 21.73
CA LEU A 198 1.36 3.82 20.88
C LEU A 198 0.17 4.39 20.10
N PHE A 199 -0.64 5.25 20.72
CA PHE A 199 -1.76 5.91 20.05
C PHE A 199 -1.29 6.79 18.89
N LYS A 200 -0.26 7.62 19.11
CA LYS A 200 0.30 8.52 18.09
C LYS A 200 0.77 7.75 16.86
N ILE A 201 1.40 6.60 17.05
CA ILE A 201 1.97 5.77 15.97
C ILE A 201 0.89 4.97 15.24
N VAL A 202 0.02 4.25 15.98
CA VAL A 202 -0.97 3.35 15.36
C VAL A 202 -2.07 4.14 14.65
N TYR A 203 -2.53 5.23 15.26
CA TYR A 203 -3.67 6.00 14.79
C TYR A 203 -3.27 7.31 14.11
N GLY A 204 -2.37 8.08 14.72
CA GLY A 204 -1.92 9.37 14.18
C GLY A 204 -1.07 9.22 12.92
N GLU A 205 -0.03 8.40 12.96
CA GLU A 205 0.79 8.10 11.78
C GLU A 205 0.09 7.08 10.87
N GLY A 206 -0.89 6.34 11.38
CA GLY A 206 -1.62 5.36 10.61
C GLY A 206 -2.72 5.89 9.71
N ILE A 207 -3.33 7.03 10.06
CA ILE A 207 -4.40 7.62 9.26
C ILE A 207 -3.87 8.32 8.00
N ILE A 208 -2.62 8.80 8.03
CA ILE A 208 -2.04 9.59 6.94
C ILE A 208 -2.03 8.83 5.60
N TYR A 209 -1.84 7.51 5.64
CA TYR A 209 -1.88 6.64 4.46
C TYR A 209 -3.25 6.69 3.76
N TYR A 210 -4.34 6.66 4.55
CA TYR A 210 -5.71 6.72 4.03
C TYR A 210 -6.06 8.13 3.51
N VAL A 211 -5.52 9.18 4.14
CA VAL A 211 -5.66 10.56 3.66
C VAL A 211 -4.99 10.72 2.29
N TYR A 212 -3.76 10.22 2.13
CA TYR A 212 -3.07 10.29 0.84
C TYR A 212 -3.85 9.56 -0.26
N LEU A 213 -4.30 8.32 -0.01
CA LEU A 213 -5.09 7.56 -0.99
C LEU A 213 -6.38 8.29 -1.37
N PHE A 214 -7.12 8.81 -0.39
CA PHE A 214 -8.32 9.61 -0.65
C PHE A 214 -8.03 10.85 -1.52
N LEU A 215 -7.02 11.65 -1.17
CA LEU A 215 -6.68 12.85 -1.93
C LEU A 215 -6.26 12.52 -3.37
N ILE A 216 -5.54 11.43 -3.54
CA ILE A 216 -5.07 10.97 -4.83
C ILE A 216 -6.22 10.46 -5.69
N SER A 217 -7.13 9.65 -5.14
CA SER A 217 -8.35 9.21 -5.81
C SER A 217 -9.27 10.38 -6.17
N LEU A 218 -9.33 11.40 -5.32
CA LEU A 218 -10.06 12.64 -5.60
C LEU A 218 -9.46 13.39 -6.78
N ILE A 219 -8.13 13.57 -6.81
CA ILE A 219 -7.43 14.18 -7.95
C ILE A 219 -7.71 13.40 -9.24
N ASN A 220 -7.68 12.06 -9.19
CA ASN A 220 -7.95 11.23 -10.36
C ASN A 220 -9.37 11.42 -10.91
N ILE A 221 -10.38 11.52 -10.05
CA ILE A 221 -11.75 11.82 -10.46
C ILE A 221 -11.86 13.20 -11.10
N ILE A 222 -11.25 14.21 -10.48
CA ILE A 222 -11.24 15.59 -11.00
C ILE A 222 -10.62 15.64 -12.39
N LEU A 223 -9.48 14.97 -12.59
CA LEU A 223 -8.81 14.91 -13.89
C LEU A 223 -9.63 14.15 -14.93
N ASN A 224 -10.30 13.06 -14.55
CA ASN A 224 -11.08 12.24 -15.47
C ASN A 224 -12.36 12.93 -15.97
N HIS A 225 -13.06 13.65 -15.08
CA HIS A 225 -14.31 14.34 -15.38
C HIS A 225 -14.13 15.73 -15.98
N ASN A 226 -12.92 16.31 -15.90
CA ASN A 226 -12.68 17.61 -16.50
C ASN A 226 -12.56 17.48 -18.03
N THR A 227 -13.65 17.79 -18.72
CA THR A 227 -13.74 17.70 -20.19
C THR A 227 -12.77 18.64 -20.91
N SER A 228 -12.33 19.70 -20.23
CA SER A 228 -11.35 20.66 -20.75
C SER A 228 -9.93 20.07 -20.87
N ILE A 229 -9.66 18.95 -20.19
CA ILE A 229 -8.35 18.29 -20.20
C ILE A 229 -8.31 17.27 -21.34
N PRO A 230 -7.27 17.30 -22.22
CA PRO A 230 -7.09 16.30 -23.26
C PRO A 230 -7.03 14.88 -22.69
N ILE A 231 -7.62 13.91 -23.38
CA ILE A 231 -7.76 12.51 -22.93
C ILE A 231 -6.44 11.93 -22.35
N PRO A 232 -5.26 12.10 -22.97
CA PRO A 232 -4.04 11.51 -22.41
C PRO A 232 -3.63 12.08 -21.04
N TYR A 233 -3.95 13.36 -20.76
CA TYR A 233 -3.67 13.98 -19.45
C TYR A 233 -4.60 13.47 -18.35
N ARG A 234 -5.79 12.97 -18.70
CA ARG A 234 -6.75 12.46 -17.71
C ARG A 234 -6.25 11.23 -16.95
N PHE A 235 -5.29 10.50 -17.53
CA PHE A 235 -4.72 9.28 -16.94
C PHE A 235 -3.30 9.48 -16.42
N ILE A 236 -2.80 10.72 -16.37
CA ILE A 236 -1.41 10.99 -16.05
C ILE A 236 -1.02 10.62 -14.62
N ALA A 237 -1.98 10.64 -13.70
CA ALA A 237 -1.74 10.29 -12.30
C ALA A 237 -1.57 8.77 -12.11
N VAL A 238 -2.08 7.92 -13.00
CA VAL A 238 -2.28 6.48 -12.75
C VAL A 238 -1.00 5.75 -12.34
N SER A 239 0.15 6.03 -12.95
CA SER A 239 1.42 5.39 -12.61
C SER A 239 1.91 5.77 -11.20
N MET A 240 1.74 7.04 -10.82
CA MET A 240 2.06 7.53 -9.48
C MET A 240 1.09 6.94 -8.44
N ILE A 241 -0.21 6.91 -8.77
CA ILE A 241 -1.25 6.26 -7.96
C ILE A 241 -0.86 4.82 -7.68
N ARG A 242 -0.52 4.07 -8.73
CA ARG A 242 -0.13 2.67 -8.63
C ARG A 242 1.09 2.46 -7.73
N SER A 243 2.10 3.32 -7.84
CA SER A 243 3.29 3.30 -6.98
C SER A 243 2.94 3.57 -5.52
N LEU A 244 2.05 4.52 -5.25
CA LEU A 244 1.66 4.86 -3.89
C LEU A 244 0.79 3.77 -3.25
N HIS A 245 -0.06 3.07 -4.01
CA HIS A 245 -0.79 1.90 -3.51
C HIS A 245 0.12 0.77 -3.06
N THR A 246 1.36 0.63 -3.56
CA THR A 246 2.31 -0.37 -3.02
C THR A 246 3.14 0.19 -1.86
N ILE A 247 3.59 1.43 -1.95
CA ILE A 247 4.47 2.07 -0.94
C ILE A 247 3.73 2.24 0.39
N LEU A 248 2.51 2.81 0.36
CA LEU A 248 1.78 3.21 1.56
C LEU A 248 1.41 2.01 2.45
N PRO A 249 0.80 0.92 1.94
CA PRO A 249 0.51 -0.26 2.75
C PRO A 249 1.78 -0.99 3.20
N SER A 250 2.83 -1.00 2.37
CA SER A 250 4.11 -1.62 2.73
C SER A 250 4.74 -0.94 3.95
N ARG A 251 4.88 0.39 3.91
CA ARG A 251 5.40 1.18 5.05
C ARG A 251 4.53 1.02 6.28
N ALA A 252 3.22 1.09 6.11
CA ALA A 252 2.27 0.90 7.20
C ALA A 252 2.48 -0.43 7.94
N LEU A 253 2.65 -1.53 7.20
CA LEU A 253 2.84 -2.86 7.79
C LEU A 253 4.24 -3.02 8.41
N LEU A 254 5.28 -2.58 7.72
CA LEU A 254 6.66 -2.70 8.19
C LEU A 254 6.91 -1.88 9.45
N HIS A 255 6.47 -0.61 9.48
CA HIS A 255 6.59 0.24 10.68
C HIS A 255 5.81 -0.34 11.85
N LEU A 256 4.61 -0.87 11.62
CA LEU A 256 3.83 -1.51 12.69
C LEU A 256 4.60 -2.70 13.30
N ARG A 257 5.21 -3.56 12.47
CA ARG A 257 5.97 -4.71 12.96
C ARG A 257 7.26 -4.31 13.68
N SER A 258 7.99 -3.34 13.14
CA SER A 258 9.20 -2.78 13.78
C SER A 258 8.89 -2.26 15.17
N GLN A 259 7.80 -1.50 15.31
CA GLN A 259 7.42 -0.89 16.59
C GLN A 259 6.95 -1.94 17.61
N ILE A 260 6.21 -2.97 17.19
CA ILE A 260 5.85 -4.08 18.07
C ILE A 260 7.10 -4.79 18.60
N LYS A 261 8.10 -5.03 17.74
CA LYS A 261 9.36 -5.65 18.15
C LYS A 261 10.14 -4.77 19.14
N GLN A 262 10.24 -3.47 18.86
CA GLN A 262 10.93 -2.51 19.74
C GLN A 262 10.23 -2.37 21.10
N GLY A 263 8.90 -2.29 21.12
CA GLY A 263 8.12 -2.22 22.37
C GLY A 263 8.24 -3.48 23.22
N TYR A 264 8.40 -4.65 22.59
CA TYR A 264 8.68 -5.89 23.29
C TYR A 264 10.09 -5.89 23.90
N LEU A 265 11.09 -5.45 23.14
CA LEU A 265 12.47 -5.35 23.61
C LEU A 265 12.62 -4.36 24.77
N SER A 266 12.03 -3.16 24.67
CA SER A 266 12.09 -2.18 25.76
C SER A 266 11.38 -2.68 27.03
N GLY A 267 10.27 -3.41 26.87
CA GLY A 267 9.59 -4.11 27.97
C GLY A 267 10.52 -5.10 28.66
N LEU A 268 11.22 -5.96 27.91
CA LEU A 268 12.19 -6.91 28.46
C LEU A 268 13.33 -6.22 29.20
N THR A 269 13.94 -5.18 28.61
CA THR A 269 15.03 -4.45 29.26
C THR A 269 14.58 -3.80 30.57
N SER A 270 13.34 -3.28 30.63
CA SER A 270 12.80 -2.70 31.86
C SER A 270 12.61 -3.74 32.97
N ILE A 271 12.17 -4.96 32.62
CA ILE A 271 12.05 -6.09 33.56
C ILE A 271 13.42 -6.54 34.07
N GLU A 272 14.43 -6.61 33.19
CA GLU A 272 15.81 -6.95 33.55
C GLU A 272 16.46 -5.90 34.46
N MET A 273 16.23 -4.60 34.21
CA MET A 273 16.70 -3.54 35.10
C MET A 273 16.02 -3.59 36.47
N GLU A 274 14.72 -3.89 36.52
CA GLU A 274 13.99 -4.02 37.78
C GLU A 274 14.42 -5.27 38.58
N SER A 275 14.72 -6.38 37.90
CA SER A 275 15.24 -7.60 38.54
C SER A 275 16.68 -7.42 39.04
N GLY A 276 17.54 -6.76 38.26
CA GLY A 276 18.91 -6.40 38.67
C GLY A 276 18.95 -5.42 39.84
N SER A 277 18.08 -4.41 39.84
CA SER A 277 17.93 -3.47 40.97
C SER A 277 17.44 -4.16 42.24
N LYS A 278 16.48 -5.11 42.14
CA LYS A 278 16.05 -5.93 43.28
C LYS A 278 17.14 -6.90 43.77
N ALA A 279 17.98 -7.42 42.87
CA ALA A 279 19.13 -8.24 43.24
C ALA A 279 20.22 -7.43 43.97
N GLN A 280 20.44 -6.18 43.57
CA GLN A 280 21.40 -5.27 44.23
C GLN A 280 20.88 -4.68 45.55
N ALA A 281 19.55 -4.54 45.69
CA ALA A 281 18.87 -4.13 46.92
C ALA A 281 18.60 -5.30 47.89
N GLY A 282 19.06 -6.52 47.56
CA GLY A 282 18.90 -7.76 48.32
C GLY A 282 19.72 -7.83 49.62
N GLY A 283 19.60 -6.81 50.47
CA GLY A 283 20.02 -6.80 51.87
C GLY A 283 18.88 -6.49 52.85
N ARG A 284 17.63 -6.27 52.41
CA ARG A 284 16.51 -6.02 53.34
C ARG A 284 15.16 -6.56 52.84
N LYS A 285 14.52 -7.34 53.72
CA LYS A 285 13.26 -8.08 53.53
C LYS A 285 12.05 -7.23 53.12
N SER A 286 11.20 -7.84 52.28
CA SER A 286 9.72 -7.78 52.22
C SER A 286 9.06 -6.73 51.31
N ARG A 287 8.30 -7.20 50.30
CA ARG A 287 6.83 -7.37 50.37
C ARG A 287 6.28 -7.97 49.06
N ASN A 288 5.28 -8.84 49.20
CA ASN A 288 4.53 -9.51 48.14
C ASN A 288 3.93 -8.52 47.12
N PHE A 289 4.08 -8.82 45.82
CA PHE A 289 3.19 -8.30 44.78
C PHE A 289 2.61 -9.45 43.96
N THR A 290 1.30 -9.61 44.09
CA THR A 290 0.45 -10.56 43.38
C THR A 290 0.30 -10.13 41.92
N GLY A 291 0.75 -10.99 41.01
CA GLY A 291 0.07 -11.36 39.76
C GLY A 291 -0.07 -10.34 38.63
N ILE A 292 0.74 -10.51 37.58
CA ILE A 292 0.26 -10.43 36.19
C ILE A 292 0.86 -11.63 35.44
N LYS A 293 0.07 -12.70 35.24
CA LYS A 293 0.39 -13.77 34.29
C LYS A 293 0.00 -13.30 32.89
N ILE A 294 0.97 -12.90 32.08
CA ILE A 294 0.79 -12.76 30.63
C ILE A 294 1.15 -14.11 30.01
N ALA A 295 0.18 -14.76 29.37
CA ALA A 295 0.37 -16.02 28.69
C ALA A 295 1.38 -15.88 27.54
N LEU A 296 2.51 -16.57 27.66
CA LEU A 296 3.50 -16.77 26.61
C LEU A 296 2.95 -17.74 25.54
N PRO A 297 3.23 -17.54 24.25
CA PRO A 297 3.08 -18.60 23.26
C PRO A 297 4.20 -19.63 23.47
N ALA A 298 3.83 -20.88 23.75
CA ALA A 298 4.76 -21.99 23.89
C ALA A 298 5.54 -22.23 22.58
N GLY A 299 6.87 -22.36 22.69
CA GLY A 299 7.71 -22.88 21.61
C GLY A 299 9.06 -22.18 21.46
N ALA A 300 9.98 -22.42 22.39
CA ALA A 300 11.41 -22.41 22.10
C ALA A 300 12.07 -23.41 23.05
N GLY A 301 12.58 -24.50 22.48
CA GLY A 301 13.19 -25.61 23.20
C GLY A 301 14.44 -25.18 23.96
N SER A 302 14.64 -25.83 25.11
CA SER A 302 15.87 -25.79 25.87
C SER A 302 17.01 -26.42 25.07
N SER A 303 18.04 -25.64 24.74
CA SER A 303 19.39 -26.18 24.54
C SER A 303 20.27 -25.68 25.68
N THR A 304 20.49 -26.59 26.61
CA THR A 304 21.43 -26.54 27.72
C THR A 304 22.84 -26.29 27.19
N ILE A 305 23.48 -25.20 27.62
CA ILE A 305 24.95 -25.09 27.57
C ILE A 305 25.41 -25.20 29.02
N ALA A 306 25.97 -26.36 29.34
CA ALA A 306 26.70 -26.60 30.57
C ALA A 306 28.06 -25.91 30.47
N THR A 307 28.36 -25.08 31.46
CA THR A 307 29.71 -24.68 31.85
C THR A 307 30.35 -25.80 32.65
N GLU A 308 31.53 -26.29 32.22
CA GLU A 308 32.49 -26.96 33.09
C GLU A 308 33.91 -26.50 32.74
N ALA A 309 34.62 -26.10 33.82
CA ALA A 309 36.06 -25.84 34.02
C ALA A 309 36.75 -24.77 33.15
#